data_AF-A0A1F2UIF2-F1
#
_entry.id   AF-A0A1F2UIF2-F1
#
_cell.length_a   1.000
_cell.length_b   1.000
_cell.length_c   1.000
_cell.angle_alpha   90.00
_cell.angle_beta   90.00
_cell.angle_gamma   90.00
#
_symmetry.space_group_name_H-M   'P 1'
#
loop_
_entity.id
_entity.type
_entity.pdbx_description
1 polymer ?
#
loop_
_entity_poly.entity_id
_entity_poly.type
_entity_poly.pdbx_seq_one_letter_code
_entity_poly.pdbx_strand_id
1 'polypeptide(L)'
;MRVENDMSLDPKGSSENQKELSTTQEEKFLKSAKELFLNQFPNPERKGCADSETIKAMAFGKLRGEKVSSWWSHFATCSPCTREFATFQQQARAFRNTRVVVGIAASILLTVGIVAWLAMQGRIVGPVPLPPYESSTLDLRSMSLVRGGSTSMSGPLELPRRRLALSIFLPTGTEPAEFDVQLSRQAEQPILTTSGPAILRDQITVLEVKLDLTGLAPGSYLLAIREKDWDWNYYRVIVR
;
A
#
# COMPACT_ATOMS: atom_id res chain seq x y z
N MET A 1 57.10 -27.52 -45.11
CA MET A 1 56.78 -26.07 -45.19
C MET A 1 55.28 -25.96 -45.00
N ARG A 2 54.83 -25.44 -43.84
CA ARG A 2 54.29 -24.07 -43.64
C ARG A 2 53.01 -23.85 -44.49
N VAL A 3 51.83 -24.11 -43.92
CA VAL A 3 50.87 -23.18 -43.26
C VAL A 3 50.20 -22.22 -44.24
N GLU A 4 48.85 -22.27 -44.29
CA GLU A 4 47.84 -21.18 -44.29
C GLU A 4 46.47 -21.83 -44.60
N ASN A 5 45.62 -22.17 -43.63
CA ASN A 5 44.56 -21.37 -42.98
C ASN A 5 43.96 -20.20 -43.80
N ASP A 6 42.71 -20.38 -44.26
CA ASP A 6 41.55 -19.47 -44.07
C ASP A 6 40.30 -20.22 -44.54
N MET A 7 39.36 -20.60 -43.67
CA MET A 7 38.27 -19.77 -43.13
C MET A 7 37.34 -19.21 -44.21
N SER A 8 36.24 -19.91 -44.48
CA SER A 8 34.94 -19.25 -44.56
C SER A 8 33.83 -20.23 -44.19
N LEU A 9 33.18 -19.91 -43.06
CA LEU A 9 31.98 -20.53 -42.52
C LEU A 9 30.76 -20.14 -43.37
N ASP A 10 29.88 -21.11 -43.60
CA ASP A 10 28.44 -20.85 -43.73
C ASP A 10 27.68 -22.00 -43.05
N PRO A 11 27.21 -21.83 -41.80
CA PRO A 11 26.38 -22.80 -41.13
C PRO A 11 24.91 -22.49 -41.41
N LYS A 12 24.30 -23.21 -42.37
CA LYS A 12 22.83 -23.32 -42.40
C LYS A 12 22.42 -24.18 -41.21
N GLY A 13 22.07 -23.50 -40.13
CA GLY A 13 21.49 -24.06 -38.92
C GLY A 13 20.29 -24.93 -39.26
N SER A 14 20.47 -26.24 -39.12
CA SER A 14 19.39 -27.17 -38.82
C SER A 14 19.02 -26.95 -37.35
N SER A 15 18.20 -25.92 -37.10
CA SER A 15 17.48 -25.80 -35.84
C SER A 15 16.50 -26.97 -35.77
N GLU A 16 16.90 -28.05 -35.10
CA GLU A 16 16.00 -29.05 -34.55
C GLU A 16 15.01 -28.32 -33.64
N ASN A 17 13.88 -27.99 -34.24
CA ASN A 17 12.69 -27.51 -33.58
C ASN A 17 12.12 -28.69 -32.79
N GLN A 18 12.65 -28.93 -31.59
CA GLN A 18 11.96 -29.69 -30.55
C GLN A 18 10.68 -28.93 -30.26
N LYS A 19 9.62 -29.30 -31.01
CA LYS A 19 8.26 -28.87 -30.77
C LYS A 19 7.93 -29.26 -29.33
N GLU A 20 7.99 -28.29 -28.43
CA GLU A 20 7.47 -28.45 -27.08
C GLU A 20 6.04 -28.99 -27.22
N LEU A 21 5.82 -30.21 -26.74
CA LEU A 21 4.49 -30.79 -26.70
C LEU A 21 3.60 -29.84 -25.92
N SER A 22 2.44 -29.49 -26.47
CA SER A 22 1.44 -28.73 -25.72
C SER A 22 1.14 -29.47 -24.40
N THR A 23 0.99 -28.74 -23.30
CA THR A 23 0.71 -29.29 -21.96
C THR A 23 -0.43 -30.32 -21.98
N THR A 24 -1.45 -30.08 -22.80
CA THR A 24 -2.59 -30.99 -22.97
C THR A 24 -2.22 -32.30 -23.69
N GLN A 25 -1.29 -32.26 -24.64
CA GLN A 25 -0.81 -33.46 -25.34
C GLN A 25 0.08 -34.31 -24.42
N GLU A 26 0.93 -33.67 -23.63
CA GLU A 26 1.76 -34.33 -22.63
C GLU A 26 0.89 -35.04 -21.58
N GLU A 27 -0.12 -34.37 -21.02
CA GLU A 27 -1.04 -34.97 -20.06
C GLU A 27 -1.76 -36.20 -20.63
N LYS A 28 -2.23 -36.12 -21.88
CA LYS A 28 -2.88 -37.26 -22.56
C LYS A 28 -1.91 -38.42 -22.74
N PHE A 29 -0.70 -38.15 -23.20
CA PHE A 29 0.33 -39.17 -23.38
C PHE A 29 0.69 -39.85 -22.05
N LEU A 30 0.93 -39.08 -21.00
CA LEU A 30 1.23 -39.60 -19.66
C LEU A 30 0.06 -40.42 -19.09
N LYS A 31 -1.18 -39.99 -19.33
CA LYS A 31 -2.37 -40.74 -18.92
C LYS A 31 -2.45 -42.08 -19.62
N SER A 32 -2.28 -42.11 -20.94
CA SER A 32 -2.28 -43.37 -21.72
C SER A 32 -1.13 -44.29 -21.32
N ALA A 33 0.09 -43.76 -21.14
CA ALA A 33 1.23 -44.53 -20.65
C ALA A 33 0.94 -45.15 -19.28
N LYS A 34 0.37 -44.37 -18.35
CA LYS A 34 -0.03 -44.85 -17.02
C LYS A 34 -1.06 -45.98 -17.12
N GLU A 35 -2.09 -45.84 -17.97
CA GLU A 35 -3.12 -46.87 -18.16
C GLU A 35 -2.53 -48.19 -18.70
N LEU A 36 -1.53 -48.11 -19.58
CA LEU A 36 -0.82 -49.30 -20.08
C LEU A 36 -0.07 -50.02 -18.96
N PHE A 37 0.76 -49.32 -18.19
CA PHE A 37 1.53 -49.94 -17.09
C PHE A 37 0.64 -50.58 -16.03
N LEU A 38 -0.53 -49.98 -15.76
CA LEU A 38 -1.48 -50.49 -14.78
C LEU A 38 -2.18 -51.77 -15.21
N ASN A 39 -2.22 -52.11 -16.50
CA ASN A 39 -3.09 -53.17 -17.01
C ASN A 39 -2.44 -54.20 -17.93
N GLN A 40 -1.35 -53.85 -18.63
CA GLN A 40 -0.75 -54.70 -19.68
C GLN A 40 0.31 -55.70 -19.17
N PHE A 41 0.61 -55.72 -17.87
CA PHE A 41 1.67 -56.56 -17.29
C PHE A 41 1.18 -57.35 -16.05
N PRO A 42 0.26 -58.31 -16.21
CA PRO A 42 -0.28 -59.08 -15.09
C PRO A 42 0.81 -59.95 -14.41
N ASN A 43 0.82 -59.95 -13.08
CA ASN A 43 1.70 -60.80 -12.25
C ASN A 43 0.91 -61.35 -11.04
N PRO A 44 -0.03 -62.30 -11.25
CA PRO A 44 -0.98 -62.73 -10.22
C PRO A 44 -0.31 -63.38 -9.00
N GLU A 45 0.78 -64.09 -9.20
CA GLU A 45 1.55 -64.75 -8.13
C GLU A 45 2.57 -63.80 -7.46
N ARG A 46 2.62 -62.52 -7.88
CA ARG A 46 3.56 -61.50 -7.40
C ARG A 46 5.03 -61.97 -7.38
N LYS A 47 5.45 -62.72 -8.40
CA LYS A 47 6.83 -63.21 -8.52
C LYS A 47 7.81 -62.04 -8.65
N GLY A 48 8.82 -62.01 -7.78
CA GLY A 48 9.87 -60.98 -7.78
C GLY A 48 9.40 -59.59 -7.37
N CYS A 49 8.18 -59.45 -6.83
CA CYS A 49 7.68 -58.17 -6.34
C CYS A 49 8.38 -57.77 -5.04
N ALA A 50 8.60 -56.47 -4.85
CA ALA A 50 8.96 -55.92 -3.56
C ALA A 50 7.84 -56.13 -2.52
N ASP A 51 8.24 -56.14 -1.24
CA ASP A 51 7.31 -56.08 -0.13
C ASP A 51 6.56 -54.73 -0.11
N SER A 52 5.36 -54.74 0.48
CA SER A 52 4.49 -53.57 0.49
C SER A 52 5.13 -52.36 1.19
N GLU A 53 5.97 -52.58 2.21
CA GLU A 53 6.64 -51.51 2.96
C GLU A 53 7.69 -50.80 2.10
N THR A 54 8.48 -51.55 1.33
CA THR A 54 9.43 -51.00 0.35
C THR A 54 8.70 -50.17 -0.70
N ILE A 55 7.60 -50.67 -1.27
CA ILE A 55 6.79 -49.92 -2.26
C ILE A 55 6.26 -48.62 -1.64
N LYS A 56 5.75 -48.68 -0.39
CA LYS A 56 5.27 -47.51 0.35
C LYS A 56 6.39 -46.52 0.61
N ALA A 57 7.54 -46.97 1.08
CA ALA A 57 8.67 -46.09 1.38
C ALA A 57 9.22 -45.42 0.10
N MET A 58 9.19 -46.10 -1.05
CA MET A 58 9.46 -45.49 -2.36
C MET A 58 8.42 -44.42 -2.72
N ALA A 59 7.12 -44.73 -2.61
CA ALA A 59 6.04 -43.81 -2.94
C ALA A 59 6.04 -42.52 -2.09
N PHE A 60 6.41 -42.65 -0.81
CA PHE A 60 6.58 -41.51 0.11
C PHE A 60 7.94 -40.80 -0.06
N GLY A 61 8.82 -41.27 -0.94
CA GLY A 61 10.14 -40.71 -1.20
C GLY A 61 11.15 -40.90 -0.05
N LYS A 62 10.89 -41.85 0.85
CA LYS A 62 11.74 -42.23 1.99
C LYS A 62 12.88 -43.18 1.60
N LEU A 63 12.72 -43.93 0.52
CA LEU A 63 13.78 -44.70 -0.12
C LEU A 63 14.31 -43.93 -1.34
N ARG A 64 15.63 -43.78 -1.44
CA ARG A 64 16.34 -43.08 -2.53
C ARG A 64 17.67 -43.78 -2.84
N GLY A 65 18.26 -43.42 -3.98
CA GLY A 65 19.57 -43.91 -4.39
C GLY A 65 19.53 -45.33 -4.96
N GLU A 66 20.65 -46.04 -4.81
CA GLU A 66 20.92 -47.33 -5.48
C GLU A 66 19.90 -48.44 -5.14
N LYS A 67 19.34 -48.41 -3.92
CA LYS A 67 18.31 -49.37 -3.48
C LYS A 67 16.99 -49.25 -4.24
N VAL A 68 16.73 -48.10 -4.87
CA VAL A 68 15.50 -47.85 -5.63
C VAL A 68 15.67 -48.21 -7.10
N SER A 69 16.88 -48.04 -7.66
CA SER A 69 17.15 -48.34 -9.07
C SER A 69 16.93 -49.81 -9.44
N SER A 70 17.20 -50.74 -8.53
CA SER A 70 16.96 -52.17 -8.75
C SER A 70 15.48 -52.52 -8.96
N TRP A 71 14.57 -51.70 -8.40
CA TRP A 71 13.13 -51.95 -8.47
C TRP A 71 12.44 -51.26 -9.66
N TRP A 72 13.04 -50.21 -10.23
CA TRP A 72 12.43 -49.47 -11.34
C TRP A 72 12.17 -50.35 -12.58
N SER A 73 13.09 -51.26 -12.90
CA SER A 73 12.93 -52.20 -14.02
C SER A 73 11.71 -53.09 -13.81
N HIS A 74 11.54 -53.64 -12.61
CA HIS A 74 10.40 -54.48 -12.26
C HIS A 74 9.07 -53.69 -12.27
N PHE A 75 9.07 -52.45 -11.77
CA PHE A 75 7.86 -51.61 -11.76
C PHE A 75 7.37 -51.30 -13.18
N ALA A 76 8.28 -51.07 -14.13
CA ALA A 76 7.89 -50.84 -15.53
C ALA A 76 7.22 -52.05 -16.19
N THR A 77 7.36 -53.25 -15.62
CA THR A 77 6.86 -54.51 -16.20
C THR A 77 5.97 -55.31 -15.24
N CYS A 78 5.44 -54.68 -14.19
CA CYS A 78 4.60 -55.35 -13.19
C CYS A 78 3.40 -54.47 -12.80
N SER A 79 2.22 -54.80 -13.33
CA SER A 79 0.96 -54.08 -13.05
C SER A 79 0.55 -54.11 -11.57
N PRO A 80 0.69 -55.22 -10.82
CA PRO A 80 0.42 -55.21 -9.38
C PRO A 80 1.29 -54.22 -8.59
N CYS A 81 2.60 -54.16 -8.85
CA CYS A 81 3.51 -53.21 -8.19
C CYS A 81 3.17 -51.76 -8.53
N THR A 82 2.87 -51.46 -9.80
CA THR A 82 2.49 -50.09 -10.21
C THR A 82 1.15 -49.65 -9.65
N ARG A 83 0.16 -50.54 -9.53
CA ARG A 83 -1.11 -50.25 -8.85
C ARG A 83 -0.89 -49.90 -7.38
N GLU A 84 -0.12 -50.71 -6.67
CA GLU A 84 0.18 -50.49 -5.25
C GLU A 84 1.02 -49.23 -5.02
N PHE A 85 1.98 -48.96 -5.90
CA PHE A 85 2.73 -47.70 -5.87
C PHE A 85 1.84 -46.48 -6.14
N ALA A 86 0.91 -46.58 -7.10
CA ALA A 86 -0.02 -45.51 -7.43
C ALA A 86 -0.97 -45.19 -6.26
N THR A 87 -1.47 -46.20 -5.54
CA THR A 87 -2.31 -45.99 -4.35
C THR A 87 -1.53 -45.30 -3.23
N PHE A 88 -0.29 -45.72 -2.96
CA PHE A 88 0.55 -45.05 -1.97
C PHE A 88 0.96 -43.63 -2.40
N GLN A 89 1.19 -43.38 -3.69
CA GLN A 89 1.42 -42.01 -4.18
C GLN A 89 0.22 -41.10 -3.97
N GLN A 90 -0.99 -41.60 -4.20
CA GLN A 90 -2.21 -40.83 -3.96
C GLN A 90 -2.34 -40.46 -2.47
N GLN A 91 -2.07 -41.42 -1.57
CA GLN A 91 -2.04 -41.17 -0.13
C GLN A 91 -0.96 -40.14 0.25
N ALA A 92 0.27 -40.29 -0.26
CA ALA A 92 1.37 -39.37 0.02
C ALA A 92 1.08 -37.95 -0.47
N ARG A 93 0.44 -37.80 -1.64
CA ARG A 93 -0.03 -36.50 -2.16
C ARG A 93 -1.10 -35.89 -1.27
N ALA A 94 -2.08 -36.66 -0.82
CA ALA A 94 -3.10 -36.17 0.10
C ALA A 94 -2.48 -35.64 1.40
N PHE A 95 -1.60 -36.41 2.05
CA PHE A 95 -0.90 -35.96 3.26
C PHE A 95 -0.06 -34.70 3.04
N ARG A 96 0.63 -34.58 1.90
CA ARG A 96 1.44 -33.41 1.56
C ARG A 96 0.56 -32.18 1.33
N ASN A 97 -0.51 -32.32 0.56
CA ASN A 97 -1.43 -31.24 0.24
C ASN A 97 -2.13 -30.73 1.51
N THR A 98 -2.58 -31.62 2.40
CA THR A 98 -3.18 -31.21 3.68
C THR A 98 -2.20 -30.39 4.52
N ARG A 99 -0.92 -30.80 4.61
CA ARG A 99 0.09 -30.03 5.36
C ARG A 99 0.35 -28.66 4.74
N VAL A 100 0.41 -28.57 3.42
CA VAL A 100 0.60 -27.30 2.71
C VAL A 100 -0.59 -26.37 2.93
N VAL A 101 -1.82 -26.89 2.78
CA VAL A 101 -3.06 -26.11 3.00
C VAL A 101 -3.16 -25.61 4.43
N VAL A 102 -2.88 -26.47 5.42
CA VAL A 102 -2.86 -26.08 6.85
C VAL A 102 -1.78 -25.02 7.11
N GLY A 103 -0.58 -25.17 6.52
CA GLY A 103 0.49 -24.18 6.66
C GLY A 103 0.11 -22.81 6.09
N ILE A 104 -0.52 -22.78 4.91
CA ILE A 104 -1.01 -21.54 4.28
C ILE A 104 -2.09 -20.91 5.17
N ALA A 105 -3.10 -21.67 5.59
CA ALA A 105 -4.17 -21.17 6.45
C ALA A 105 -3.63 -20.59 7.77
N ALA A 106 -2.68 -21.26 8.42
CA ALA A 106 -2.05 -20.77 9.64
C ALA A 106 -1.28 -19.46 9.40
N SER A 107 -0.55 -19.34 8.27
CA SER A 107 0.16 -18.11 7.92
C SER A 107 -0.78 -16.92 7.69
N ILE A 108 -1.93 -17.16 7.05
CA ILE A 108 -2.96 -16.14 6.83
C ILE A 108 -3.53 -15.69 8.18
N LEU A 109 -3.87 -16.61 9.07
CA LEU A 109 -4.40 -16.25 10.40
C LEU A 109 -3.39 -15.46 11.24
N LEU A 110 -2.11 -15.82 11.20
CA LEU A 110 -1.06 -15.07 11.91
C LEU A 110 -0.89 -13.66 11.36
N THR A 111 -0.84 -13.50 10.04
CA THR A 111 -0.70 -12.18 9.41
C THR A 111 -1.90 -11.28 9.69
N VAL A 112 -3.12 -11.80 9.55
CA VAL A 112 -4.36 -11.06 9.90
C VAL A 112 -4.38 -10.69 11.38
N GLY A 113 -4.00 -11.61 12.28
CA GLY A 113 -3.92 -11.34 13.71
C GLY A 113 -2.90 -10.24 14.06
N ILE A 114 -1.70 -10.28 13.47
CA ILE A 114 -0.66 -9.27 13.67
C ILE A 114 -1.13 -7.90 13.15
N VAL A 115 -1.73 -7.85 11.96
CA VAL A 115 -2.24 -6.60 11.38
C VAL A 115 -3.36 -6.02 12.24
N ALA A 116 -4.33 -6.85 12.66
CA ALA A 116 -5.41 -6.43 13.55
C ALA A 116 -4.88 -5.92 14.90
N TRP A 117 -3.90 -6.60 15.48
CA TRP A 117 -3.24 -6.18 16.71
C TRP A 117 -2.53 -4.82 16.56
N LEU A 118 -1.76 -4.63 15.49
CA LEU A 118 -1.06 -3.37 15.22
C LEU A 118 -2.03 -2.21 14.92
N ALA A 119 -3.15 -2.50 14.26
CA ALA A 119 -4.22 -1.53 14.02
C ALA A 119 -4.90 -1.11 15.33
N MET A 120 -5.23 -2.06 16.23
CA MET A 120 -5.80 -1.76 17.55
C MET A 120 -4.83 -0.93 18.42
N GLN A 121 -3.52 -1.10 18.25
CA GLN A 121 -2.51 -0.28 18.92
C GLN A 121 -2.32 1.12 18.28
N GLY A 122 -3.08 1.47 17.25
CA GLY A 122 -2.97 2.77 16.57
C GLY A 122 -1.67 2.98 15.79
N ARG A 123 -0.89 1.91 15.54
CA ARG A 123 0.43 2.00 14.88
C ARG A 123 0.36 2.06 13.35
N ILE A 124 -0.79 1.72 12.76
CA ILE A 124 -0.98 1.67 11.30
C ILE A 124 -2.05 2.65 10.84
N VAL A 125 -3.15 2.76 11.59
CA VAL A 125 -4.29 3.64 11.28
C VAL A 125 -4.58 4.50 12.50
N GLY A 126 -3.60 5.32 12.89
CA GLY A 126 -3.83 6.42 13.82
C GLY A 126 -4.30 7.65 13.05
N PRO A 127 -5.17 8.51 13.62
CA PRO A 127 -5.40 9.84 13.05
C PRO A 127 -4.06 10.55 12.96
N VAL A 128 -3.68 11.00 11.76
CA VAL A 128 -2.49 11.83 11.56
C VAL A 128 -2.62 13.03 12.51
N PRO A 129 -1.71 13.20 13.50
CA PRO A 129 -1.80 14.33 14.40
C PRO A 129 -1.71 15.60 13.57
N LEU A 130 -2.79 16.38 13.52
CA LEU A 130 -2.72 17.70 12.89
C LEU A 130 -1.68 18.52 13.65
N PRO A 131 -0.82 19.29 12.96
CA PRO A 131 0.11 20.16 13.64
C PRO A 131 -0.66 21.11 14.60
N PRO A 132 -0.10 21.38 15.79
CA PRO A 132 -0.70 22.34 16.71
C PRO A 132 -0.80 23.73 16.07
N TYR A 133 -1.73 24.54 16.57
CA TYR A 133 -1.83 25.93 16.14
C TYR A 133 -0.59 26.70 16.58
N GLU A 134 0.09 27.36 15.64
CA GLU A 134 1.23 28.24 15.89
C GLU A 134 0.71 29.63 16.26
N SER A 135 1.21 30.21 17.35
CA SER A 135 0.81 31.56 17.79
C SER A 135 1.36 32.62 16.82
N SER A 136 0.50 33.48 16.30
CA SER A 136 0.89 34.61 15.46
C SER A 136 0.18 35.88 15.92
N THR A 137 0.84 37.03 15.80
CA THR A 137 0.25 38.32 16.19
C THR A 137 0.06 39.20 14.97
N LEU A 138 -1.11 39.82 14.88
CA LEU A 138 -1.47 40.79 13.85
C LEU A 138 -1.79 42.11 14.54
N ASP A 139 -1.00 43.15 14.28
CA ASP A 139 -1.25 44.48 14.84
C ASP A 139 -1.98 45.38 13.83
N LEU A 140 -3.25 45.69 14.10
CA LEU A 140 -4.07 46.60 13.29
C LEU A 140 -4.16 48.02 13.88
N ARG A 141 -3.53 48.29 15.03
CA ARG A 141 -3.68 49.57 15.76
C ARG A 141 -3.18 50.78 14.98
N SER A 142 -2.21 50.58 14.08
CA SER A 142 -1.64 51.63 13.23
C SER A 142 -2.40 51.86 11.91
N MET A 143 -3.43 51.06 11.65
CA MET A 143 -4.20 51.10 10.40
C MET A 143 -5.47 51.91 10.65
N SER A 144 -5.39 53.23 10.44
CA SER A 144 -6.53 54.12 10.53
C SER A 144 -7.55 53.86 9.41
N LEU A 145 -8.80 53.64 9.79
CA LEU A 145 -9.95 53.59 8.89
C LEU A 145 -10.27 55.00 8.38
N VAL A 146 -9.79 55.37 7.19
CA VAL A 146 -10.29 56.57 6.52
C VAL A 146 -11.65 56.24 5.91
N ARG A 147 -12.72 56.82 6.48
CA ARG A 147 -14.07 56.75 5.93
C ARG A 147 -14.09 57.49 4.59
N GLY A 148 -14.10 56.71 3.50
CA GLY A 148 -14.17 57.22 2.13
C GLY A 148 -12.81 57.47 1.47
N GLY A 149 -12.22 56.42 0.89
CA GLY A 149 -11.11 56.53 -0.07
C GLY A 149 -9.77 55.99 0.42
N SER A 150 -9.35 54.89 -0.22
CA SER A 150 -8.01 54.26 -0.22
C SER A 150 -7.18 54.30 1.08
N THR A 151 -7.18 53.17 1.79
CA THR A 151 -6.30 52.85 2.93
C THR A 151 -4.82 53.09 2.61
N SER A 152 -4.15 53.95 3.38
CA SER A 152 -2.69 54.11 3.33
C SER A 152 -2.01 52.95 4.05
N MET A 153 -1.08 52.32 3.33
CA MET A 153 -0.44 51.05 3.70
C MET A 153 0.71 51.25 4.69
N SER A 154 0.59 50.69 5.89
CA SER A 154 1.75 50.35 6.73
C SER A 154 2.07 48.87 6.55
N GLY A 155 2.84 48.55 5.51
CA GLY A 155 3.38 47.21 5.21
C GLY A 155 2.37 46.10 4.92
N PRO A 156 2.67 45.12 4.05
CA PRO A 156 1.83 43.93 3.96
C PRO A 156 2.00 43.10 5.23
N LEU A 157 0.93 42.87 5.98
CA LEU A 157 0.97 41.88 7.04
C LEU A 157 1.18 40.50 6.42
N GLU A 158 2.22 39.80 6.85
CA GLU A 158 2.55 38.47 6.37
C GLU A 158 1.98 37.40 7.30
N LEU A 159 1.21 36.48 6.73
CA LEU A 159 0.68 35.32 7.44
C LEU A 159 1.32 34.06 6.85
N PRO A 160 2.00 33.22 7.67
CA PRO A 160 2.55 31.97 7.18
C PRO A 160 1.44 30.97 6.86
N ARG A 161 1.62 30.16 5.81
CA ARG A 161 0.71 29.08 5.38
C ARG A 161 0.64 27.90 6.35
N ARG A 162 0.12 28.14 7.55
CA ARG A 162 0.02 27.16 8.63
C ARG A 162 -1.32 27.31 9.37
N ARG A 163 -1.52 26.47 10.38
CA ARG A 163 -2.63 26.58 11.33
C ARG A 163 -2.23 27.60 12.39
N LEU A 164 -2.87 28.75 12.42
CA LEU A 164 -2.50 29.88 13.28
C LEU A 164 -3.53 30.12 14.38
N ALA A 165 -3.04 30.26 15.62
CA ALA A 165 -3.76 30.92 16.69
C ALA A 165 -3.38 32.41 16.62
N LEU A 166 -4.22 33.19 15.96
CA LEU A 166 -3.95 34.59 15.64
C LEU A 166 -4.49 35.50 16.75
N SER A 167 -3.62 36.34 17.30
CA SER A 167 -3.98 37.44 18.19
C SER A 167 -3.97 38.74 17.41
N ILE A 168 -5.15 39.31 17.17
CA ILE A 168 -5.34 40.53 16.38
C ILE A 168 -5.51 41.70 17.35
N PHE A 169 -4.62 42.68 17.33
CA PHE A 169 -4.75 43.92 18.11
C PHE A 169 -5.62 44.91 17.34
N LEU A 170 -6.83 45.14 17.83
CA LEU A 170 -7.80 46.01 17.18
C LEU A 170 -7.50 47.49 17.45
N PRO A 171 -7.92 48.41 16.56
CA PRO A 171 -7.76 49.84 16.77
C PRO A 171 -8.40 50.36 18.06
N THR A 172 -7.86 51.47 18.57
CA THR A 172 -8.38 52.14 19.78
C THR A 172 -9.84 52.57 19.59
N GLY A 173 -10.66 52.33 20.61
CA GLY A 173 -12.11 52.60 20.58
C GLY A 173 -12.97 51.42 20.13
N THR A 174 -12.37 50.26 19.84
CA THR A 174 -13.11 49.01 19.60
C THR A 174 -13.53 48.36 20.91
N GLU A 175 -14.82 48.10 21.09
CA GLU A 175 -15.34 47.47 22.31
C GLU A 175 -15.11 45.95 22.33
N PRO A 176 -14.97 45.33 23.52
CA PRO A 176 -14.93 43.87 23.66
C PRO A 176 -16.26 43.24 23.24
N ALA A 177 -16.23 42.42 22.20
CA ALA A 177 -17.40 41.76 21.64
C ALA A 177 -17.01 40.47 20.89
N GLU A 178 -17.98 39.77 20.32
CA GLU A 178 -17.73 38.68 19.37
C GLU A 178 -17.55 39.26 17.96
N PHE A 179 -16.45 38.88 17.30
CA PHE A 179 -16.11 39.35 15.96
C PHE A 179 -16.16 38.20 14.96
N ASP A 180 -16.68 38.50 13.78
CA ASP A 180 -16.53 37.63 12.61
C ASP A 180 -15.30 38.05 11.81
N VAL A 181 -14.55 37.05 11.36
CA VAL A 181 -13.35 37.22 10.54
C VAL A 181 -13.50 36.38 9.27
N GLN A 182 -13.29 37.00 8.12
CA GLN A 182 -13.29 36.34 6.83
C GLN A 182 -11.98 36.59 6.10
N LEU A 183 -11.50 35.58 5.39
CA LEU A 183 -10.39 35.71 4.47
C LEU A 183 -10.88 35.42 3.05
N SER A 184 -10.62 36.34 2.13
CA SER A 184 -11.11 36.30 0.75
C SER A 184 -10.04 36.76 -0.23
N ARG A 185 -10.13 36.36 -1.50
CA ARG A 185 -9.32 36.95 -2.59
C ARG A 185 -9.99 38.19 -3.20
N GLN A 186 -11.32 38.15 -3.26
CA GLN A 186 -12.18 39.22 -3.72
C GLN A 186 -13.22 39.49 -2.61
N ALA A 187 -13.53 40.77 -2.37
CA ALA A 187 -14.56 41.14 -1.41
C ALA A 187 -15.86 40.34 -1.68
N GLU A 188 -16.56 39.96 -0.61
CA GLU A 188 -17.82 39.20 -0.65
C GLU A 188 -17.71 37.74 -1.14
N GLN A 189 -16.50 37.23 -1.40
CA GLN A 189 -16.24 35.82 -1.71
C GLN A 189 -15.31 35.19 -0.67
N PRO A 190 -15.83 34.83 0.53
CA PRO A 190 -15.01 34.27 1.59
C PRO A 190 -14.49 32.88 1.23
N ILE A 191 -13.19 32.69 1.40
CA ILE A 191 -12.51 31.39 1.29
C ILE A 191 -12.45 30.71 2.66
N LEU A 192 -12.37 31.51 3.72
CA LEU A 192 -12.36 31.07 5.11
C LEU A 192 -13.21 32.04 5.93
N THR A 193 -14.01 31.49 6.86
CA THR A 193 -14.79 32.25 7.84
C THR A 193 -14.54 31.66 9.21
N THR A 194 -14.27 32.50 10.20
CA THR A 194 -14.08 32.13 11.60
C THR A 194 -14.64 33.25 12.47
N SER A 195 -14.92 32.97 13.74
CA SER A 195 -15.37 33.97 14.69
C SER A 195 -14.64 33.77 16.00
N GLY A 196 -14.53 34.82 16.80
CA GLY A 196 -13.94 34.72 18.12
C GLY A 196 -14.16 35.96 18.99
N PRO A 197 -13.91 35.81 20.30
CA PRO A 197 -14.07 36.89 21.24
C PRO A 197 -12.92 37.88 21.10
N ALA A 198 -13.25 39.15 21.18
CA ALA A 198 -12.31 40.23 21.42
C ALA A 198 -12.38 40.66 22.88
N ILE A 199 -11.24 40.60 23.56
CA ILE A 199 -11.12 40.83 25.01
C ILE A 199 -10.21 42.04 25.22
N LEU A 200 -10.60 42.94 26.13
CA LEU A 200 -9.75 44.04 26.56
C LEU A 200 -8.59 43.51 27.41
N ARG A 201 -7.35 43.67 26.94
CA ARG A 201 -6.12 43.36 27.67
C ARG A 201 -5.19 44.56 27.60
N ASP A 202 -4.73 45.05 28.75
CA ASP A 202 -3.78 46.17 28.83
C ASP A 202 -4.22 47.41 28.01
N GLN A 203 -5.50 47.78 28.12
CA GLN A 203 -6.15 48.87 27.37
C GLN A 203 -6.23 48.69 25.85
N ILE A 204 -5.94 47.48 25.34
CA ILE A 204 -6.00 47.12 23.92
C ILE A 204 -7.01 45.98 23.75
N THR A 205 -7.92 46.11 22.79
CA THR A 205 -8.86 45.05 22.47
C THR A 205 -8.18 44.02 21.57
N VAL A 206 -8.05 42.78 22.06
CA VAL A 206 -7.36 41.68 21.39
C VAL A 206 -8.37 40.63 20.96
N LEU A 207 -8.45 40.38 19.65
CA LEU A 207 -9.28 39.33 19.05
C LEU A 207 -8.46 38.05 18.88
N GLU A 208 -8.92 36.96 19.49
CA GLU A 208 -8.27 35.66 19.43
C GLU A 208 -9.05 34.73 18.48
N VAL A 209 -8.44 34.37 17.34
CA VAL A 209 -9.07 33.51 16.32
C VAL A 209 -8.13 32.41 15.83
N LYS A 210 -8.73 31.28 15.44
CA LYS A 210 -8.00 30.17 14.82
C LYS A 210 -8.24 30.17 13.30
N LEU A 211 -7.15 30.16 12.54
CA LEU A 211 -7.17 30.18 11.07
C LEU A 211 -6.36 29.00 10.53
N ASP A 212 -6.89 28.30 9.54
CA ASP A 212 -6.15 27.26 8.81
C ASP A 212 -5.78 27.76 7.42
N LEU A 213 -4.52 28.16 7.24
CA LEU A 213 -4.02 28.73 5.98
C LEU A 213 -3.21 27.71 5.16
N THR A 214 -3.16 26.44 5.60
CA THR A 214 -2.33 25.39 4.96
C THR A 214 -2.70 25.14 3.50
N GLY A 215 -4.00 25.14 3.19
CA GLY A 215 -4.54 24.90 1.85
C GLY A 215 -4.54 26.10 0.90
N LEU A 216 -4.14 27.29 1.36
CA LEU A 216 -4.21 28.51 0.57
C LEU A 216 -2.99 28.66 -0.33
N ALA A 217 -3.15 29.11 -1.57
CA ALA A 217 -2.01 29.46 -2.43
C ALA A 217 -1.36 30.79 -1.95
N PRO A 218 -0.03 30.94 -2.02
CA PRO A 218 0.63 32.20 -1.66
C PRO A 218 0.08 33.38 -2.47
N GLY A 219 0.02 34.57 -1.86
CA GLY A 219 -0.42 35.79 -2.54
C GLY A 219 -1.14 36.78 -1.65
N SER A 220 -1.73 37.81 -2.27
CA SER A 220 -2.51 38.84 -1.58
C SER A 220 -3.94 38.35 -1.29
N TYR A 221 -4.38 38.58 -0.06
CA TYR A 221 -5.72 38.30 0.43
C TYR A 221 -6.30 39.53 1.13
N LEU A 222 -7.63 39.55 1.25
CA LEU A 222 -8.39 40.51 2.02
C LEU A 222 -8.91 39.83 3.28
N LEU A 223 -8.46 40.32 4.43
CA LEU A 223 -8.96 39.98 5.75
C LEU A 223 -10.10 40.95 6.09
N ALA A 224 -11.32 40.45 6.13
CA ALA A 224 -12.48 41.21 6.57
C ALA A 224 -12.76 40.92 8.04
N ILE A 225 -12.98 41.95 8.84
CA ILE A 225 -13.30 41.84 10.26
C ILE A 225 -14.53 42.71 10.54
N ARG A 226 -15.52 42.17 11.24
CA ARG A 226 -16.66 42.94 11.75
C ARG A 226 -17.01 42.52 13.16
N GLU A 227 -17.56 43.45 13.91
CA GLU A 227 -18.37 43.12 15.08
C GLU A 227 -19.68 42.48 14.60
N LYS A 228 -20.26 41.59 15.40
CA LYS A 228 -21.54 40.95 15.07
C LYS A 228 -22.60 42.02 14.74
N ASP A 229 -23.20 41.91 13.55
CA ASP A 229 -24.22 42.83 13.01
C ASP A 229 -23.72 44.23 12.55
N TRP A 230 -22.40 44.45 12.48
CA TRP A 230 -21.78 45.67 11.93
C TRP A 230 -21.22 45.47 10.50
N ASP A 231 -20.84 46.58 9.88
CA ASP A 231 -20.19 46.60 8.57
C ASP A 231 -18.78 45.97 8.59
N TRP A 232 -18.38 45.41 7.45
CA TRP A 232 -17.07 44.79 7.27
C TRP A 232 -15.95 45.80 7.12
N ASN A 233 -14.88 45.62 7.89
CA ASN A 233 -13.61 46.32 7.72
C ASN A 233 -12.61 45.44 6.98
N TYR A 234 -12.05 45.91 5.87
CA TYR A 234 -11.16 45.12 5.03
C TYR A 234 -9.70 45.56 5.17
N TYR A 235 -8.83 44.59 5.42
CA TYR A 235 -7.38 44.74 5.56
C TYR A 235 -6.66 43.87 4.53
N ARG A 236 -5.58 44.38 3.91
CA ARG A 236 -4.79 43.59 2.96
C ARG A 236 -3.71 42.80 3.70
N VAL A 237 -3.66 41.50 3.48
CA VAL A 237 -2.66 40.59 4.05
C VAL A 237 -2.00 39.76 2.95
N ILE A 238 -0.75 39.36 3.15
CA ILE A 238 -0.03 38.47 2.25
C ILE A 238 0.13 37.11 2.92
N VAL A 239 -0.34 36.06 2.26
CA VAL A 239 -0.12 34.68 2.69
C VAL A 239 1.16 34.16 2.03
N ARG A 240 2.13 33.71 2.84
CA ARG A 240 3.43 33.18 2.39
C ARG A 240 3.57 31.68 2.63
#